data_AF-A0A183XZH7-F1
#
_entry.id   AF-A0A183XZH7-F1
#
_cell.length_a   1.000
_cell.length_b   1.000
_cell.length_c   1.000
_cell.angle_alpha   90.00
_cell.angle_beta   90.00
_cell.angle_gamma   90.00
#
_symmetry.space_group_name_H-M   'P 1'
#
loop_
_entity.id
_entity.type
_entity.pdbx_description
1 polymer ?
#
loop_
_entity_poly.entity_id
_entity_poly.type
_entity_poly.pdbx_seq_one_letter_code
_entity_poly.pdbx_strand_id
1 'polypeptide(L)'
;MIKQHGFFSIYKGTWITVARDGPGYGMWFVTYEFCTQKLSKDGTASSLTTFQLLLAGGIAGIMSWICNYPLDVIKTQFQANDSIHSYKQICQNIMRTSGIKGFFAGISATIFRAVPANASIFFAAEWSYRLLHKTSEWHETHFSKKSND
;
A
#
# COMPACT_ATOMS: atom_id res chain seq x y z
N MET A 1 11.95 15.87 -20.49
CA MET A 1 12.47 15.47 -19.16
C MET A 1 13.93 15.02 -19.18
N ILE A 2 14.33 13.92 -19.86
CA ILE A 2 15.74 13.45 -19.83
C ILE A 2 16.74 14.49 -20.39
N LYS A 3 16.40 15.15 -21.51
CA LYS A 3 17.25 16.20 -22.10
C LYS A 3 17.32 17.52 -21.31
N GLN A 4 16.40 17.75 -20.36
CA GLN A 4 16.30 19.01 -19.63
C GLN A 4 16.75 18.93 -18.17
N HIS A 5 16.64 17.76 -17.52
CA HIS A 5 17.01 17.59 -16.11
C HIS A 5 18.04 16.47 -15.85
N GLY A 6 18.53 15.80 -16.91
CA GLY A 6 19.48 14.71 -16.79
C GLY A 6 18.88 13.41 -16.24
N PHE A 7 19.62 12.31 -16.39
CA PHE A 7 19.19 10.95 -15.99
C PHE A 7 18.84 10.85 -14.50
N PHE A 8 19.52 11.62 -13.63
CA PHE A 8 19.27 11.63 -12.20
C PHE A 8 17.93 12.27 -11.80
N SER A 9 17.29 13.02 -12.70
CA SER A 9 15.98 13.62 -12.38
C SER A 9 14.86 12.59 -12.23
N ILE A 10 15.02 11.38 -12.79
CA ILE A 10 14.04 10.31 -12.66
C ILE A 10 14.02 9.76 -11.21
N TYR A 11 15.11 9.94 -10.47
CA TYR A 11 15.25 9.53 -9.06
C TYR A 11 14.85 10.64 -8.08
N LYS A 12 14.46 11.84 -8.55
CA LYS A 12 13.93 12.90 -7.68
C LYS A 12 12.60 12.42 -7.06
N GLY A 13 12.67 12.00 -5.80
CA GLY A 13 11.53 11.49 -5.03
C GLY A 13 11.63 10.03 -4.61
N THR A 14 12.67 9.29 -5.05
CA THR A 14 12.88 7.91 -4.59
C THR A 14 13.16 7.88 -3.09
N TRP A 15 13.96 8.82 -2.58
CA TRP A 15 14.29 8.89 -1.15
C TRP A 15 13.08 9.16 -0.26
N ILE A 16 12.16 10.04 -0.67
CA ILE A 16 10.93 10.27 0.10
C ILE A 16 9.99 9.06 0.03
N THR A 17 10.07 8.26 -1.03
CA THR A 17 9.30 7.01 -1.14
C THR A 17 9.84 5.96 -0.16
N VAL A 18 11.16 5.79 -0.09
CA VAL A 18 11.79 4.90 0.90
C VAL A 18 11.49 5.35 2.33
N ALA A 19 11.57 6.66 2.58
CA ALA A 19 11.26 7.24 3.89
C ALA A 19 9.78 7.08 4.27
N ARG A 20 8.87 6.99 3.28
CA ARG A 20 7.44 6.75 3.49
C ARG A 20 7.15 5.27 3.78
N ASP A 21 7.83 4.36 3.10
CA ASP A 21 7.45 2.94 3.17
C ASP A 21 7.80 2.32 4.54
N GLY A 22 8.95 2.67 5.13
CA GLY A 22 9.37 2.15 6.44
C GLY A 22 8.36 2.41 7.57
N PRO A 23 8.04 3.68 7.88
CA PRO A 23 7.06 4.03 8.91
C PRO A 23 5.66 3.45 8.63
N GLY A 24 5.27 3.42 7.35
CA GLY A 24 3.99 2.87 6.91
C GLY A 24 3.83 1.39 7.28
N TYR A 25 4.84 0.58 6.97
CA TYR A 25 4.81 -0.84 7.33
C TYR A 25 4.88 -1.06 8.83
N GLY A 26 5.68 -0.27 9.56
CA GLY A 26 5.72 -0.33 11.03
C GLY A 26 4.36 -0.05 11.66
N MET A 27 3.70 1.04 11.24
CA MET A 27 2.36 1.39 11.75
C MET A 27 1.31 0.35 11.36
N TRP A 28 1.42 -0.22 10.15
CA TRP A 28 0.54 -1.30 9.72
C TRP A 28 0.66 -2.51 10.64
N PHE A 29 1.88 -3.00 10.89
CA PHE A 29 2.12 -4.14 11.76
C PHE A 29 1.66 -3.89 13.19
N VAL A 30 2.04 -2.75 13.78
CA VAL A 30 1.63 -2.40 15.16
C VAL A 30 0.11 -2.34 15.29
N THR A 31 -0.58 -1.71 14.33
CA THR A 31 -2.04 -1.61 14.37
C THR A 31 -2.69 -2.98 14.17
N TYR A 32 -2.17 -3.76 13.22
CA TYR A 32 -2.70 -5.10 12.92
C TYR A 32 -2.57 -6.02 14.13
N GLU A 33 -1.40 -6.02 14.77
CA GLU A 33 -1.13 -6.84 15.94
C GLU A 33 -1.96 -6.37 17.14
N PHE A 34 -2.10 -5.07 17.35
CA PHE A 34 -2.98 -4.51 18.38
C PHE A 34 -4.45 -4.93 18.17
N CYS A 35 -4.96 -4.83 16.95
CA CYS A 35 -6.32 -5.28 16.62
C CYS A 35 -6.46 -6.79 16.81
N THR A 36 -5.48 -7.57 16.36
CA THR A 36 -5.46 -9.03 16.49
C THR A 36 -5.52 -9.43 17.97
N GLN A 37 -4.66 -8.87 18.82
CA GLN A 37 -4.66 -9.14 20.25
C GLN A 37 -5.97 -8.78 20.94
N LYS A 38 -6.64 -7.69 20.50
CA LYS A 38 -7.94 -7.26 21.05
C LYS A 38 -9.11 -8.15 20.64
N LEU A 39 -9.08 -8.70 19.43
CA LEU A 39 -10.18 -9.48 18.85
C LEU A 39 -10.04 -10.99 19.05
N SER A 40 -8.80 -11.45 19.23
CA SER A 40 -8.43 -12.85 19.44
C SER A 40 -8.68 -13.28 20.89
N LYS A 41 -9.07 -14.56 21.08
CA LYS A 41 -9.15 -15.17 22.42
C LYS A 41 -7.79 -15.63 22.96
N ASP A 42 -6.83 -15.89 22.07
CA ASP A 42 -5.52 -16.46 22.37
C ASP A 42 -4.35 -15.55 21.95
N GLY A 43 -4.64 -14.31 21.54
CA GLY A 43 -3.66 -13.36 21.01
C GLY A 43 -3.16 -13.68 19.59
N THR A 44 -3.60 -14.78 18.97
CA THR A 44 -3.10 -15.23 17.68
C THR A 44 -4.07 -14.89 16.54
N ALA A 45 -3.54 -14.55 15.37
CA ALA A 45 -4.34 -14.27 14.16
C ALA A 45 -5.23 -15.45 13.72
N SER A 46 -4.82 -16.68 14.03
CA SER A 46 -5.49 -17.91 13.64
C SER A 46 -6.85 -18.12 14.31
N SER A 47 -7.11 -17.49 15.46
CA SER A 47 -8.39 -17.62 16.16
C SER A 47 -9.43 -16.57 15.74
N LEU A 48 -9.05 -15.62 14.88
CA LEU A 48 -9.99 -14.65 14.34
C LEU A 48 -10.85 -15.27 13.24
N THR A 49 -12.13 -14.90 13.25
CA THR A 49 -13.00 -15.14 12.09
C THR A 49 -12.51 -14.33 10.88
N THR A 50 -12.83 -14.78 9.67
CA THR A 50 -12.49 -14.08 8.42
C THR A 50 -12.90 -12.62 8.44
N PHE A 51 -14.08 -12.31 9.00
CA PHE A 51 -14.55 -10.93 9.12
C PHE A 51 -13.69 -10.10 10.07
N GLN A 52 -13.32 -10.62 11.24
CA GLN A 52 -12.46 -9.87 12.17
C GLN A 52 -11.04 -9.70 11.61
N LEU A 53 -10.53 -10.70 10.88
CA LEU A 53 -9.24 -10.60 10.18
C LEU A 53 -9.28 -9.48 9.13
N LEU A 54 -10.33 -9.44 8.31
CA LEU A 54 -10.55 -8.37 7.33
C LEU A 54 -10.66 -7.00 8.00
N LEU A 55 -11.36 -6.91 9.13
CA LEU A 55 -11.55 -5.67 9.86
C LEU A 55 -10.25 -5.18 10.50
N ALA A 56 -9.47 -6.07 11.12
CA ALA A 56 -8.15 -5.76 11.66
C ALA A 56 -7.18 -5.30 10.57
N GLY A 57 -7.12 -6.01 9.43
CA GLY A 57 -6.32 -5.63 8.27
C GLY A 57 -6.76 -4.29 7.66
N GLY A 58 -8.07 -4.04 7.60
CA GLY A 58 -8.63 -2.78 7.10
C GLY A 58 -8.26 -1.59 7.98
N ILE A 59 -8.41 -1.72 9.30
CA ILE A 59 -8.01 -0.67 10.26
C ILE A 59 -6.50 -0.43 10.20
N ALA A 60 -5.70 -1.50 10.15
CA ALA A 60 -4.26 -1.39 9.99
C ALA A 60 -3.86 -0.67 8.70
N GLY A 61 -4.54 -0.96 7.60
CA GLY A 61 -4.37 -0.26 6.32
C GLY A 61 -4.68 1.23 6.42
N ILE A 62 -5.81 1.61 7.04
CA ILE A 62 -6.19 3.01 7.22
C ILE A 62 -5.18 3.74 8.10
N MET A 63 -4.76 3.15 9.22
CA MET A 63 -3.78 3.77 10.14
C MET A 63 -2.41 3.95 9.49
N SER A 64 -1.96 2.96 8.71
CA SER A 64 -0.75 3.07 7.90
C SER A 64 -0.84 4.24 6.91
N TRP A 65 -1.97 4.37 6.21
CA TRP A 65 -2.21 5.50 5.31
C TRP A 65 -2.20 6.83 6.04
N ILE A 66 -2.87 6.96 7.19
CA ILE A 66 -2.87 8.20 7.99
C ILE A 66 -1.43 8.60 8.37
N CYS A 67 -0.61 7.66 8.83
CA CYS A 67 0.77 7.93 9.21
C CYS A 67 1.61 8.41 8.01
N ASN A 68 1.42 7.78 6.85
CA ASN A 68 2.18 8.07 5.64
C ASN A 68 1.66 9.27 4.84
N TYR A 69 0.42 9.69 5.06
CA TYR A 69 -0.26 10.67 4.23
C TYR A 69 0.46 12.03 4.14
N PRO A 70 1.00 12.60 5.25
CA PRO A 70 1.75 13.85 5.18
C PRO A 70 2.95 13.77 4.23
N LEU A 71 3.68 12.64 4.24
CA LEU A 71 4.80 12.42 3.32
C LEU A 71 4.33 12.28 1.88
N ASP A 72 3.16 11.66 1.66
CA ASP A 72 2.56 11.52 0.33
C ASP A 72 2.13 12.89 -0.24
N VAL A 73 1.57 13.78 0.58
CA VAL A 73 1.25 15.17 0.19
C VAL A 73 2.51 15.97 -0.13
N ILE A 74 3.55 15.85 0.71
CA ILE A 74 4.83 16.54 0.44
C ILE A 74 5.44 16.03 -0.87
N LYS A 75 5.42 14.71 -1.09
CA LYS A 75 5.93 14.08 -2.31
C LYS A 75 5.15 14.55 -3.54
N THR A 76 3.83 14.53 -3.51
CA THR A 76 3.01 14.96 -4.66
C THR A 76 3.21 16.43 -4.98
N GLN A 77 3.31 17.31 -3.99
CA GLN A 77 3.64 18.72 -4.21
C GLN A 77 5.04 18.92 -4.79
N PHE A 78 6.02 18.13 -4.34
CA PHE A 78 7.39 18.18 -4.86
C PHE A 78 7.45 17.69 -6.31
N GLN A 79 6.69 16.64 -6.65
CA GLN A 79 6.63 16.09 -8.00
C GLN A 79 5.80 16.95 -8.96
N ALA A 80 4.85 17.74 -8.45
CA ALA A 80 4.00 18.61 -9.25
C ALA A 80 4.62 19.99 -9.54
N ASN A 81 5.56 20.46 -8.71
CA ASN A 81 6.19 21.77 -8.87
C ASN A 81 7.68 21.66 -9.21
N ASP A 82 8.03 21.92 -10.47
CA ASP A 82 9.42 21.97 -10.93
C ASP A 82 10.24 23.10 -10.27
N SER A 83 9.57 24.14 -9.76
CA SER A 83 10.19 25.32 -9.14
C SER A 83 10.57 25.11 -7.67
N ILE A 84 10.05 24.07 -7.01
CA ILE A 84 10.30 23.84 -5.58
C ILE A 84 11.40 22.78 -5.43
N HIS A 85 12.53 23.19 -4.85
CA HIS A 85 13.69 22.31 -4.69
C HIS A 85 13.90 21.82 -3.25
N SER A 86 13.06 22.24 -2.31
CA SER A 86 13.21 21.88 -0.90
C SER A 86 11.91 21.40 -0.26
N TYR A 87 11.95 20.23 0.38
CA TYR A 87 10.82 19.71 1.17
C TYR A 87 10.40 20.67 2.29
N LYS A 88 11.34 21.43 2.87
CA LYS A 88 11.05 22.43 3.91
C LYS A 88 10.14 23.54 3.38
N GLN A 89 10.37 24.01 2.16
CA GLN A 89 9.52 25.02 1.53
C GLN A 89 8.11 24.51 1.33
N ILE A 90 7.95 23.25 0.91
CA ILE A 90 6.62 22.61 0.77
C ILE A 90 5.91 22.55 2.12
N CYS A 91 6.58 22.04 3.16
CA CYS A 91 5.98 21.96 4.50
C CYS A 91 5.57 23.35 5.03
N GLN A 92 6.42 24.36 4.85
CA GLN A 92 6.11 25.74 5.25
C GLN A 92 4.94 26.31 4.46
N ASN A 93 4.86 26.02 3.15
CA ASN A 93 3.78 26.50 2.31
C ASN A 93 2.44 25.85 2.69
N ILE A 94 2.42 24.54 2.93
CA ILE A 94 1.23 23.81 3.40
C ILE A 94 0.78 24.35 4.77
N MET A 95 1.72 24.50 5.71
CA MET A 95 1.41 25.04 7.04
C MET A 95 0.85 26.46 6.99
N ARG A 96 1.35 27.32 6.10
CA ARG A 96 0.86 28.70 5.95
C ARG A 96 -0.51 28.79 5.27
N THR A 97 -0.80 27.92 4.31
CA THR A 97 -2.03 27.99 3.50
C THR A 97 -3.20 27.25 4.14
N SER A 98 -2.96 26.04 4.66
CA SER A 98 -4.01 25.13 5.14
C SER A 98 -3.76 24.58 6.54
N GLY A 99 -2.63 24.94 7.17
CA GLY A 99 -2.20 24.38 8.44
C GLY A 99 -1.99 22.86 8.38
N ILE A 100 -2.14 22.19 9.53
CA ILE A 100 -1.95 20.74 9.66
C ILE A 100 -2.95 19.96 8.79
N LYS A 101 -4.17 20.46 8.62
CA LYS A 101 -5.21 19.81 7.78
C LYS A 101 -4.77 19.71 6.32
N GLY A 102 -3.92 20.62 5.85
CA GLY A 102 -3.36 20.57 4.49
C GLY A 102 -2.57 19.29 4.21
N PHE A 103 -1.90 18.73 5.21
CA PHE A 103 -1.18 17.45 5.09
C PHE A 103 -2.09 16.24 4.99
N PHE A 104 -3.39 16.39 5.24
CA PHE A 104 -4.40 15.33 5.19
C PHE A 104 -5.49 15.61 4.15
N ALA A 105 -5.30 16.63 3.31
CA ALA A 105 -6.24 16.99 2.27
C ALA A 105 -6.32 15.86 1.21
N GLY A 106 -7.50 15.24 1.10
CA GLY A 106 -7.76 14.16 0.15
C GLY A 106 -7.65 12.75 0.72
N ILE A 107 -7.37 12.58 2.02
CA ILE A 107 -7.18 11.24 2.61
C ILE A 107 -8.40 10.33 2.45
N SER A 108 -9.61 10.91 2.49
CA SER A 108 -10.86 10.17 2.25
C SER A 108 -10.91 9.58 0.85
N ALA A 109 -10.50 10.33 -0.17
CA ALA A 109 -10.41 9.85 -1.54
C ALA A 109 -9.39 8.72 -1.66
N THR A 110 -8.25 8.81 -0.96
CA THR A 110 -7.23 7.75 -0.95
C THR A 110 -7.73 6.48 -0.28
N ILE A 111 -8.42 6.58 0.87
CA ILE A 111 -9.02 5.43 1.54
C ILE A 111 -10.09 4.78 0.66
N PHE A 112 -10.97 5.58 0.05
CA PHE A 112 -11.99 5.06 -0.86
C PHE A 112 -11.38 4.37 -2.07
N ARG A 113 -10.33 4.94 -2.65
CA ARG A 113 -9.59 4.35 -3.78
C ARG A 113 -8.89 3.06 -3.40
N ALA A 114 -8.43 2.92 -2.15
CA ALA A 114 -7.73 1.73 -1.68
C ALA A 114 -8.64 0.48 -1.71
N VAL A 115 -9.95 0.64 -1.49
CA VAL A 115 -10.88 -0.50 -1.47
C VAL A 115 -10.99 -1.19 -2.84
N PRO A 116 -11.34 -0.51 -3.96
CA PRO A 116 -11.34 -1.12 -5.28
C PRO A 116 -9.96 -1.61 -5.73
N ALA A 117 -8.90 -0.86 -5.38
CA ALA A 117 -7.53 -1.25 -5.73
C ALA A 117 -7.14 -2.58 -5.07
N ASN A 118 -7.39 -2.74 -3.77
CA ASN A 118 -7.10 -3.96 -3.05
C ASN A 118 -8.00 -5.11 -3.53
N ALA A 119 -9.30 -4.86 -3.77
CA ALA A 119 -10.20 -5.87 -4.32
C ALA A 119 -9.73 -6.40 -5.69
N SER A 120 -9.23 -5.51 -6.55
CA SER A 120 -8.67 -5.87 -7.85
C SER A 120 -7.41 -6.73 -7.73
N ILE A 121 -6.53 -6.44 -6.75
CA ILE A 121 -5.34 -7.24 -6.47
C ILE A 121 -5.74 -8.65 -6.03
N PHE A 122 -6.68 -8.77 -5.08
CA PHE A 122 -7.17 -10.07 -4.63
C PHE A 122 -7.81 -10.86 -5.77
N PHE A 123 -8.63 -10.22 -6.59
CA PHE A 123 -9.25 -10.85 -7.76
C PHE A 123 -8.20 -11.35 -8.76
N ALA A 124 -7.22 -10.52 -9.09
CA ALA A 124 -6.15 -10.89 -10.01
C ALA A 124 -5.30 -12.05 -9.46
N ALA A 125 -4.96 -12.02 -8.17
CA ALA A 125 -4.21 -13.08 -7.51
C ALA A 125 -5.00 -14.40 -7.53
N GLU A 126 -6.26 -14.38 -7.09
CA GLU A 126 -7.14 -15.55 -7.04
C GLU A 126 -7.34 -16.17 -8.43
N TRP A 127 -7.55 -15.33 -9.44
CA TRP A 127 -7.70 -15.81 -10.81
C TRP A 127 -6.39 -16.41 -11.35
N SER A 128 -5.25 -15.78 -11.06
CA SER A 128 -3.94 -16.31 -11.45
C SER A 128 -3.68 -17.68 -10.81
N TYR A 129 -3.97 -17.84 -9.52
CA TYR A 129 -3.86 -19.12 -8.84
C TYR A 129 -4.77 -20.19 -9.45
N ARG A 130 -6.02 -19.85 -9.78
CA ARG A 130 -6.97 -20.79 -10.42
C ARG A 130 -6.50 -21.23 -11.80
N LEU A 131 -5.94 -20.33 -12.59
CA LEU A 131 -5.39 -20.66 -13.92
C LEU A 131 -4.19 -21.60 -13.79
N LEU A 132 -3.27 -21.31 -12.87
CA LEU A 132 -2.09 -22.14 -12.64
C LEU A 132 -2.48 -23.55 -12.13
N HIS A 133 -3.40 -23.64 -11.19
CA HIS A 133 -3.86 -24.93 -10.66
C HIS A 133 -4.55 -25.77 -11.74
N LYS A 134 -5.39 -25.14 -12.57
CA LYS A 134 -6.02 -25.82 -13.71
C LYS A 134 -4.99 -26.35 -14.71
N THR A 135 -3.91 -25.60 -14.93
CA THR A 135 -2.82 -26.08 -15.81
C THR A 135 -2.01 -27.21 -15.18
N SER A 136 -1.78 -27.22 -13.86
CA SER A 136 -1.05 -28.33 -13.22
C SER A 136 -1.87 -29.62 -13.22
N GLU A 137 -3.16 -29.56 -12.90
CA GLU A 137 -4.08 -30.71 -12.96
C GLU A 137 -4.17 -31.29 -14.38
N TRP A 138 -4.23 -30.43 -15.41
CA TRP A 138 -4.24 -30.88 -16.80
C TRP A 138 -2.94 -31.61 -17.18
N HIS A 139 -1.79 -31.13 -16.69
CA HIS A 139 -0.49 -31.74 -16.95
C HIS A 139 -0.36 -33.11 -16.26
N GLU A 140 -0.76 -33.25 -15.00
CA GLU A 140 -0.73 -34.55 -14.32
C GLU A 140 -1.63 -35.59 -15.00
N THR A 141 -2.85 -35.19 -15.39
CA THR A 141 -3.81 -36.12 -16.01
C THR A 141 -3.41 -36.58 -17.42
N HIS A 142 -2.72 -35.75 -18.21
CA HIS A 142 -2.32 -36.09 -19.58
C HIS A 142 -0.94 -36.77 -19.67
N PHE A 143 -0.04 -36.50 -18.72
CA PHE A 143 1.28 -37.13 -18.69
C PHE A 143 1.34 -38.40 -17.82
N SER A 144 0.46 -38.57 -16.82
CA SER A 144 0.33 -39.85 -16.09
C SER A 144 -0.23 -40.97 -16.97
N LYS A 145 -1.10 -40.66 -17.94
CA LYS A 145 -1.56 -41.66 -18.92
C LYS A 145 -0.47 -42.14 -19.88
N LYS A 146 0.58 -41.34 -20.09
CA LYS A 146 1.65 -41.66 -21.05
C LYS A 146 2.80 -42.48 -20.45
N SER A 147 2.78 -42.75 -19.14
CA SER A 147 3.78 -43.62 -18.47
C SER A 147 3.27 -45.03 -18.16
N ASN A 148 2.00 -45.33 -18.48
CA ASN A 148 1.38 -46.65 -18.27
C ASN A 148 1.09 -47.39 -19.59
N ASP A 149 1.51 -46.83 -20.73
CA ASP A 149 1.50 -47.44 -22.06
C ASP A 149 2.95 -47.59 -22.55
#